data_AF-H5SUM6-F1
#
_entry.id   AF-H5SUM6-F1
#
_cell.length_a   1.000
_cell.length_b   1.000
_cell.length_c   1.000
_cell.angle_alpha   90.00
_cell.angle_beta   90.00
_cell.angle_gamma   90.00
#
_symmetry.space_group_name_H-M   'P 1'
#
loop_
_entity.id
_entity.type
_entity.pdbx_description
1 polymer ?
#
loop_
_entity_poly.entity_id
_entity_poly.type
_entity_poly.pdbx_seq_one_letter_code
_entity_poly.pdbx_strand_id
1 'polypeptide(L)' 'MEAQTADRLYTKVVRRLPLKERLRLAALILNDVIPVVDESTTWSEEDLHDVVRASLRYGTEAPDKN' A
#
# COMPACT_ATOMS: atom_id res chain seq x y z
N MET A 1 2.75 20.47 -8.14
CA MET A 1 1.86 20.50 -9.32
C MET A 1 2.01 19.17 -10.07
N GLU A 2 1.34 18.10 -9.64
CA GLU A 2 1.42 16.80 -10.33
C GLU A 2 0.07 16.28 -10.84
N ALA A 3 -1.04 16.79 -10.29
CA ALA A 3 -2.40 16.37 -10.66
C ALA A 3 -2.75 16.62 -12.15
N GLN A 4 -2.11 17.59 -12.82
CA GLN A 4 -2.42 17.92 -14.21
C GLN A 4 -1.91 16.89 -15.23
N THR A 5 -0.99 15.99 -14.84
CA THR A 5 -0.36 15.05 -15.76
C THR A 5 -1.23 13.83 -16.01
N ALA A 6 -1.84 13.28 -14.95
CA ALA A 6 -2.67 12.07 -15.04
C ALA A 6 -3.96 12.30 -15.84
N ASP A 7 -4.69 13.38 -15.57
CA ASP A 7 -5.93 13.71 -16.31
C ASP A 7 -5.68 13.98 -17.79
N ARG A 8 -4.56 14.63 -18.11
CA ARG A 8 -4.14 14.85 -19.51
C ARG A 8 -3.81 13.53 -20.19
N LEU A 9 -3.08 12.63 -19.52
CA LEU A 9 -2.74 11.31 -20.07
C LEU A 9 -4.01 10.47 -20.29
N TYR A 10 -4.92 10.48 -19.32
CA TYR A 10 -6.19 9.78 -19.41
C TYR A 10 -6.99 10.27 -20.62
N THR A 11 -7.13 11.60 -20.76
CA THR A 11 -7.94 12.19 -21.83
C THR A 11 -7.32 12.02 -23.21
N LYS A 12 -6.00 12.16 -23.34
CA LYS A 12 -5.31 12.11 -24.63
C LYS A 12 -5.00 10.70 -25.11
N VAL A 13 -4.73 9.78 -24.19
CA VAL A 13 -4.24 8.42 -24.52
C VAL A 13 -5.29 7.39 -24.11
N VAL A 14 -5.58 7.27 -22.81
CA VAL A 14 -6.38 6.16 -22.27
C VAL A 14 -7.82 6.17 -22.81
N ARG A 15 -8.46 7.32 -22.86
CA ARG A 15 -9.86 7.44 -23.32
C ARG A 15 -10.05 7.08 -24.80
N ARG A 16 -8.99 7.18 -25.61
CA ARG A 16 -9.02 6.84 -27.06
C ARG A 16 -8.80 5.34 -27.31
N LEU A 17 -8.33 4.60 -26.32
CA LEU A 17 -8.16 3.16 -26.44
C LEU A 17 -9.52 2.44 -26.51
N PRO A 18 -9.60 1.29 -27.22
CA PRO A 18 -10.77 0.42 -27.15
C PRO A 18 -11.09 0.02 -25.71
N LEU A 19 -12.36 -0.24 -25.42
CA LEU A 19 -12.83 -0.57 -24.06
C LEU A 19 -12.02 -1.72 -23.43
N LYS A 20 -11.70 -2.76 -24.22
CA LYS A 20 -10.87 -3.90 -23.79
C LYS A 20 -9.49 -3.47 -23.29
N GLU A 21 -8.83 -2.58 -24.00
CA GLU A 21 -7.49 -2.08 -23.62
C GLU A 21 -7.57 -1.15 -22.42
N ARG A 22 -8.63 -0.36 -22.29
CA ARG A 22 -8.88 0.47 -21.09
C ARG A 22 -9.04 -0.37 -19.84
N LEU A 23 -9.81 -1.45 -19.93
CA LEU A 23 -9.99 -2.40 -18.81
C LEU A 23 -8.68 -3.09 -18.44
N ARG A 24 -7.90 -3.52 -19.44
CA ARG A 24 -6.57 -4.11 -19.22
C ARG A 24 -5.62 -3.14 -18.53
N LEU A 25 -5.58 -1.88 -18.98
CA LEU A 25 -4.74 -0.86 -18.36
C LEU A 25 -5.17 -0.56 -16.91
N ALA A 26 -6.48 -0.50 -16.64
CA ALA A 26 -6.98 -0.33 -15.28
C ALA A 26 -6.54 -1.47 -14.36
N ALA A 27 -6.57 -2.73 -14.84
CA ALA A 27 -6.10 -3.87 -14.08
C ALA A 27 -4.58 -3.81 -13.80
N LEU A 28 -3.77 -3.39 -14.77
CA LEU A 28 -2.33 -3.22 -14.58
C LEU A 28 -2.01 -2.16 -13.53
N ILE A 29 -2.65 -0.99 -13.64
CA ILE A 29 -2.50 0.09 -12.66
C ILE A 29 -2.89 -0.41 -11.27
N LEU A 30 -4.02 -1.10 -11.17
CA LEU A 30 -4.52 -1.62 -9.90
C LEU A 30 -3.55 -2.61 -9.25
N ASN A 31 -2.96 -3.51 -10.04
CA ASN A 31 -1.97 -4.48 -9.55
C ASN A 31 -0.66 -3.83 -9.09
N ASP A 32 -0.25 -2.71 -9.70
CA ASP A 32 0.98 -2.01 -9.32
C ASP A 32 0.81 -1.16 -8.06
N VAL A 33 -0.39 -0.60 -7.83
CA VAL A 33 -0.63 0.36 -6.73
C VAL A 33 -1.22 -0.27 -5.48
N ILE A 34 -1.94 -1.38 -5.61
CA ILE A 34 -2.36 -2.13 -4.44
C ILE A 34 -1.11 -2.89 -3.98
N PRO A 35 -0.55 -2.58 -2.80
CA PRO A 35 0.48 -3.44 -2.23
C PRO A 35 -0.13 -4.83 -2.21
N VAL A 36 0.55 -5.80 -2.83
CA VAL A 36 0.23 -7.21 -2.63
C VAL A 36 0.23 -7.37 -1.12
N VAL A 37 -0.96 -7.45 -0.53
CA VAL A 37 -1.10 -7.71 0.90
C VAL A 37 -0.37 -9.03 1.05
N ASP A 38 0.74 -9.00 1.78
CA ASP A 38 1.45 -10.22 2.06
C ASP A 38 0.54 -11.03 2.97
N GLU A 39 -0.21 -11.94 2.36
CA GLU A 39 -1.06 -12.90 3.06
C GLU A 39 -0.21 -13.97 3.76
N SER A 40 1.13 -13.87 3.70
CA SER A 40 1.99 -14.73 4.47
C SER A 40 1.69 -14.59 5.96
N THR A 41 1.53 -15.74 6.60
CA THR A 41 1.41 -15.82 8.06
C THR A 41 2.79 -15.78 8.73
N THR A 42 3.85 -15.58 7.93
CA THR A 42 5.23 -15.52 8.39
C THR A 42 5.58 -14.09 8.71
N TRP A 43 5.87 -13.84 9.98
CA TRP A 43 6.33 -12.55 10.43
C TRP A 43 7.74 -12.30 9.89
N SER A 44 7.98 -11.11 9.37
CA SER A 44 9.33 -10.69 9.04
C SER A 44 10.13 -10.42 10.32
N GLU A 45 11.46 -10.38 10.20
CA GLU A 45 12.34 -10.01 11.30
C GLU A 45 12.03 -8.58 11.80
N GLU A 46 11.61 -7.69 10.90
CA GLU A 46 11.20 -6.33 11.23
C GLU A 46 9.91 -6.33 12.07
N ASP A 47 8.92 -7.15 11.71
CA ASP A 47 7.67 -7.31 12.49
C ASP A 47 7.96 -7.83 13.90
N LEU A 48 8.87 -8.81 14.03
CA LEU A 48 9.30 -9.34 15.33
C LEU A 48 9.98 -8.25 16.18
N HIS A 49 10.88 -7.47 15.57
CA HIS A 49 11.55 -6.37 16.24
C HIS A 49 10.58 -5.28 16.73
N ASP A 50 9.59 -4.93 15.91
CA ASP A 50 8.60 -3.93 16.24
C ASP A 50 7.67 -4.39 17.36
N VAL A 51 7.28 -5.67 17.38
CA VAL A 51 6.50 -6.24 18.49
C VAL A 51 7.29 -6.33 19.78
N VAL A 52 8.58 -6.68 19.73
CA VAL A 52 9.45 -6.64 20.92
C VAL A 52 9.57 -5.22 21.44
N ARG A 53 9.79 -4.23 20.56
CA ARG A 53 9.87 -2.81 20.93
C ARG A 53 8.56 -2.33 21.54
N ALA A 54 7.42 -2.66 20.94
CA ALA A 54 6.11 -2.28 21.45
C ALA A 54 5.83 -2.91 22.83
N SER A 55 6.21 -4.18 23.02
CA SER A 55 6.04 -4.91 24.28
C SER A 55 6.89 -4.33 25.41
N LEU A 56 8.15 -3.97 25.12
CA LEU A 56 9.03 -3.29 26.06
C LEU A 56 8.49 -1.92 26.46
N ARG A 57 8.04 -1.13 25.48
CA ARG A 57 7.42 0.18 25.75
C ARG A 57 6.19 0.05 26.63
N TYR A 58 5.31 -0.91 26.33
CA TYR A 58 4.14 -1.19 27.17
C TYR A 58 4.53 -1.57 28.60
N GLY A 59 5.57 -2.40 28.79
CA GLY A 59 6.08 -2.76 30.11
C GLY A 59 6.68 -1.59 30.89
N THR A 60 7.29 -0.62 30.21
CA THR A 60 7.86 0.60 30.83
C THR A 60 6.84 1.73 31.03
N GLU A 61 5.76 1.74 30.25
CA GLU A 61 4.65 2.70 30.35
C GLU A 61 3.53 2.21 31.29
N ALA A 62 3.59 0.96 31.77
CA ALA A 62 2.69 0.46 32.79
C ALA A 62 2.88 1.28 34.08
N PRO A 63 1.86 2.02 34.55
CA PRO A 63 1.98 2.80 35.77
C PRO A 63 2.24 1.84 36.93
N ASP A 64 3.35 2.08 37.63
CA ASP A 64 3.73 1.41 38.87
C ASP A 64 2.53 1.51 39.83
N LYS A 65 1.76 0.43 39.93
CA LYS A 65 0.63 0.36 40.87
C LYS A 65 1.20 0.11 42.26
N ASN A 66 1.70 1.16 42.88
CA ASN A 66 1.86 1.27 44.34
C ASN A 66 0.52 1.63 45.00
#